data_AF-A0A0P1E840-F1
#
_entry.id   AF-A0A0P1E840-F1
#
_cell.length_a   1.000
_cell.length_b   1.000
_cell.length_c   1.000
_cell.angle_alpha   90.00
_cell.angle_beta   90.00
_cell.angle_gamma   90.00
#
_symmetry.space_group_name_H-M   'P 1'
#
loop_
_entity.id
_entity.type
_entity.pdbx_description
1 polymer ?
#
loop_
_entity_poly.entity_id
_entity_poly.type
_entity_poly.pdbx_seq_one_letter_code
_entity_poly.pdbx_strand_id
1 'polypeptide(L)'
;MTPQFDYFIILAAMRTGSNLLEANLNAIEGVTSHGEAFNPHFIGRVKSDTLLGISVEERDRDPSTLLEAIRQAPGELNGFRLFQGHDPRVLEPALGDPRCAKIILTRNPLDSFISLKIARETKQWQLKNIKRRREARVEFDAEAFMKYLNRQHEYHLMLSQRLQQRGQTPFYIAYEDLNQVHLLNGLAAWLGVSGRLSALDDTLKPQNPEPALAKVTNPDEMEQALSQIDSFNLHSTPNFEPRRRPLVANFVAAPKTPLMYMPIRGGMESPITRWMAALDHVDVEQLLTNQNRKQTRQWFHSNPGHRKFAVLQHPMARAHQAFCRHILNTGSDAYPKIRHVLRNRLKIPIPGQLRDGNYPVEQHYEAFSAFLTFLRQNLAQQTAIRVDAAWCSQSQALEGMASFALPDQVLREDEVTTALPDLARRMGHSTPPLPDLSEPDTPFSLAEIYDGKLETLAAQAYQRDYMQFGFGPWKPLRDAE
;
A
#
# COMPACT_ATOMS: atom_id res chain seq x y z
N MET A 1 -13.57 -33.12 -22.50
CA MET A 1 -13.01 -32.30 -21.40
C MET A 1 -13.60 -30.91 -21.55
N THR A 2 -14.12 -30.32 -20.48
CA THR A 2 -14.68 -28.96 -20.51
C THR A 2 -13.55 -27.95 -20.75
N PRO A 3 -13.70 -26.97 -21.66
CA PRO A 3 -12.67 -25.96 -21.89
C PRO A 3 -12.40 -25.17 -20.60
N GLN A 4 -11.10 -25.00 -20.30
CA GLN A 4 -10.61 -24.35 -19.08
C GLN A 4 -10.98 -22.86 -19.06
N PHE A 5 -10.94 -22.22 -20.23
CA PHE A 5 -11.24 -20.80 -20.42
C PHE A 5 -12.32 -20.60 -21.48
N ASP A 6 -13.13 -19.55 -21.32
CA ASP A 6 -14.14 -19.11 -22.30
C ASP A 6 -13.60 -18.02 -23.22
N TYR A 7 -12.63 -17.25 -22.74
CA TYR A 7 -12.01 -16.15 -23.46
C TYR A 7 -10.68 -15.77 -22.80
N PHE A 8 -9.89 -14.93 -23.46
CA PHE A 8 -8.65 -14.41 -22.90
C PHE A 8 -8.55 -12.88 -22.96
N ILE A 9 -7.73 -12.34 -22.06
CA ILE A 9 -7.31 -10.93 -22.07
C ILE A 9 -5.78 -10.85 -22.10
N ILE A 10 -5.26 -9.95 -22.93
CA ILE A 10 -3.85 -9.58 -22.94
C ILE A 10 -3.73 -8.26 -22.19
N LEU A 11 -3.26 -8.33 -20.95
CA LEU A 11 -2.92 -7.20 -20.10
C LEU A 11 -1.51 -6.73 -20.46
N ALA A 12 -1.43 -5.54 -21.04
CA ALA A 12 -0.19 -5.01 -21.56
C ALA A 12 -0.12 -3.49 -21.37
N ALA A 13 1.06 -2.92 -21.63
CA ALA A 13 1.23 -1.47 -21.74
C ALA A 13 1.57 -1.07 -23.18
N MET A 14 1.46 0.22 -23.49
CA MET A 14 1.91 0.75 -24.78
C MET A 14 3.37 0.34 -25.02
N ARG A 15 3.67 -0.09 -26.25
CA ARG A 15 5.02 -0.46 -26.70
C ARG A 15 5.66 -1.67 -25.99
N THR A 16 4.86 -2.53 -25.36
CA THR A 16 5.32 -3.84 -24.83
C THR A 16 5.43 -4.94 -25.89
N GLY A 17 4.95 -4.69 -27.12
CA GLY A 17 4.89 -5.70 -28.19
C GLY A 17 3.54 -6.39 -28.35
N SER A 18 2.48 -5.85 -27.74
CA SER A 18 1.14 -6.46 -27.76
C SER A 18 0.57 -6.71 -29.17
N ASN A 19 0.93 -5.89 -30.17
CA ASN A 19 0.57 -6.15 -31.57
C ASN A 19 1.23 -7.42 -32.13
N LEU A 20 2.49 -7.70 -31.76
CA LEU A 20 3.22 -8.89 -32.20
C LEU A 20 2.62 -10.14 -31.55
N LEU A 21 2.33 -10.08 -30.24
CA LEU A 21 1.64 -11.16 -29.56
C LEU A 21 0.25 -11.42 -30.15
N GLU A 22 -0.53 -10.37 -30.44
CA GLU A 22 -1.82 -10.50 -31.13
C GLU A 22 -1.68 -11.19 -32.48
N ALA A 23 -0.70 -10.79 -33.30
CA ALA A 23 -0.48 -11.39 -34.62
C ALA A 23 -0.15 -12.89 -34.51
N ASN A 24 0.75 -13.26 -33.60
CA ASN A 24 1.09 -14.66 -33.35
C ASN A 24 -0.10 -15.47 -32.80
N LEU A 25 -0.91 -14.91 -31.90
CA LEU A 25 -2.12 -15.57 -31.40
C LEU A 25 -3.15 -15.78 -32.53
N ASN A 26 -3.34 -14.78 -33.39
CA ASN A 26 -4.23 -14.88 -34.55
C ASN A 26 -3.74 -15.86 -35.63
N ALA A 27 -2.46 -16.23 -35.62
CA ALA A 27 -1.91 -17.26 -36.49
C ALA A 27 -2.13 -18.70 -35.94
N ILE A 28 -2.55 -18.83 -34.67
CA ILE A 28 -2.93 -20.12 -34.09
C ILE A 28 -4.34 -20.47 -34.56
N GLU A 29 -4.51 -21.63 -35.20
CA GLU A 29 -5.81 -22.13 -35.60
C GLU A 29 -6.78 -22.20 -34.40
N GLY A 30 -7.98 -21.65 -34.57
CA GLY A 30 -9.00 -21.60 -33.53
C GLY A 30 -8.90 -20.42 -32.56
N VAL A 31 -7.84 -19.60 -32.62
CA VAL A 31 -7.67 -18.44 -31.73
C VAL A 31 -7.93 -17.14 -32.47
N THR A 32 -8.66 -16.21 -31.85
CA THR A 32 -8.84 -14.85 -32.38
C THR A 32 -8.75 -13.80 -31.29
N SER A 33 -7.86 -12.82 -31.46
CA SER A 33 -7.74 -11.61 -30.68
C SER A 33 -8.32 -10.43 -31.45
N HIS A 34 -9.38 -9.83 -30.90
CA HIS A 34 -10.17 -8.73 -31.46
C HIS A 34 -9.54 -7.34 -31.23
N GLY A 35 -8.22 -7.26 -31.11
CA GLY A 35 -7.52 -5.99 -30.95
C GLY A 35 -7.81 -5.29 -29.62
N GLU A 36 -7.85 -3.96 -29.66
CA GLU A 36 -8.16 -3.10 -28.52
C GLU A 36 -9.67 -2.89 -28.41
N ALA A 37 -10.40 -3.97 -28.12
CA ALA A 37 -11.87 -4.01 -28.09
C ALA A 37 -12.51 -2.95 -27.16
N PHE A 38 -11.77 -2.48 -26.15
CA PHE A 38 -12.23 -1.52 -25.15
C PHE A 38 -11.42 -0.21 -25.13
N ASN A 39 -10.81 0.15 -26.27
CA ASN A 39 -10.19 1.47 -26.42
C ASN A 39 -11.26 2.58 -26.38
N PRO A 40 -11.05 3.69 -25.67
CA PRO A 40 -12.05 4.77 -25.56
C PRO A 40 -12.26 5.57 -26.86
N HIS A 41 -11.40 5.41 -27.86
CA HIS A 41 -11.46 6.20 -29.11
C HIS A 41 -11.91 5.41 -30.33
N PHE A 42 -11.85 4.08 -30.28
CA PHE A 42 -12.24 3.19 -31.39
C PHE A 42 -12.60 1.80 -30.84
N ILE A 43 -13.08 0.89 -31.69
CA ILE A 43 -13.40 -0.48 -31.28
C ILE A 43 -12.54 -1.51 -32.02
N GLY A 44 -11.70 -2.24 -31.29
CA GLY A 44 -10.83 -3.29 -31.82
C GLY A 44 -9.62 -2.77 -32.62
N ARG A 45 -9.84 -2.05 -33.71
CA ARG A 45 -8.79 -1.48 -34.58
C ARG A 45 -9.06 -0.01 -34.90
N VAL A 46 -8.00 0.75 -35.18
CA VAL A 46 -8.09 2.17 -35.52
C VAL A 46 -8.96 2.36 -36.78
N LYS A 47 -9.90 3.32 -36.74
CA LYS A 47 -10.93 3.59 -37.77
C LYS A 47 -12.03 2.52 -37.94
N SER A 48 -12.18 1.63 -36.96
CA SER A 48 -13.32 0.72 -36.90
C SER A 48 -14.38 1.31 -35.97
N ASP A 49 -15.62 1.30 -36.45
CA ASP A 49 -16.79 1.83 -35.73
C ASP A 49 -17.70 0.71 -35.21
N THR A 50 -17.46 -0.53 -35.66
CA THR A 50 -18.20 -1.73 -35.25
C THR A 50 -17.28 -2.94 -35.09
N LEU A 51 -17.58 -3.80 -34.10
CA LEU A 51 -16.90 -5.07 -33.86
C LEU A 51 -17.93 -6.13 -33.46
N LEU A 52 -17.95 -7.27 -34.15
CA LEU A 52 -18.91 -8.35 -33.91
C LEU A 52 -20.38 -7.88 -33.91
N GLY A 53 -20.70 -6.89 -34.77
CA GLY A 53 -22.03 -6.31 -34.89
C GLY A 53 -22.38 -5.25 -33.83
N ILE A 54 -21.46 -4.91 -32.92
CA ILE A 54 -21.65 -3.93 -31.85
C ILE A 54 -20.92 -2.63 -32.18
N SER A 55 -21.60 -1.48 -32.06
CA SER A 55 -21.02 -0.16 -32.28
C SER A 55 -20.22 0.35 -31.08
N VAL A 56 -19.41 1.40 -31.30
CA VAL A 56 -18.72 2.12 -30.22
C VAL A 56 -19.72 2.62 -29.17
N GLU A 57 -20.84 3.20 -29.58
CA GLU A 57 -21.86 3.76 -28.68
C GLU A 57 -22.56 2.67 -27.86
N GLU A 58 -22.80 1.50 -28.44
CA GLU A 58 -23.36 0.35 -27.74
C GLU A 58 -22.39 -0.19 -26.68
N ARG A 59 -21.12 -0.38 -27.06
CA ARG A 59 -20.03 -0.79 -26.17
C ARG A 59 -19.80 0.20 -25.03
N ASP A 60 -19.87 1.50 -25.31
CA ASP A 60 -19.66 2.55 -24.30
C ASP A 60 -20.84 2.61 -23.31
N ARG A 61 -22.07 2.35 -23.77
CA ARG A 61 -23.25 2.24 -22.92
C ARG A 61 -23.16 1.03 -22.00
N ASP A 62 -22.83 -0.14 -22.55
CA ASP A 62 -22.67 -1.38 -21.81
C ASP A 62 -21.55 -2.26 -22.39
N PRO A 63 -20.34 -2.23 -21.81
CA PRO A 63 -19.21 -3.00 -22.32
C PRO A 63 -19.38 -4.52 -22.11
N SER A 64 -20.31 -4.95 -21.25
CA SER A 64 -20.57 -6.38 -21.04
C SER A 64 -21.18 -7.04 -22.27
N THR A 65 -21.94 -6.29 -23.07
CA THR A 65 -22.52 -6.77 -24.33
C THR A 65 -21.42 -7.16 -25.33
N LEU A 66 -20.37 -6.34 -25.48
CA LEU A 66 -19.22 -6.69 -26.33
C LEU A 66 -18.40 -7.83 -25.75
N LEU A 67 -18.23 -7.88 -24.43
CA LEU A 67 -17.50 -8.97 -23.78
C LEU A 67 -18.17 -10.33 -24.05
N GLU A 68 -19.50 -10.38 -23.98
CA GLU A 68 -20.25 -11.59 -24.28
C GLU A 68 -20.20 -11.94 -25.76
N ALA A 69 -20.30 -10.95 -26.67
CA ALA A 69 -20.12 -11.19 -28.09
C ALA A 69 -18.72 -11.77 -28.42
N ILE A 70 -17.68 -11.32 -27.73
CA ILE A 70 -16.33 -11.89 -27.86
C ILE A 70 -16.30 -13.35 -27.39
N ARG A 71 -16.92 -13.68 -26.25
CA ARG A 71 -16.99 -15.08 -25.75
C ARG A 71 -17.72 -16.02 -26.71
N GLN A 72 -18.78 -15.54 -27.36
CA GLN A 72 -19.60 -16.33 -28.28
C GLN A 72 -19.11 -16.27 -29.74
N ALA A 73 -18.06 -15.51 -30.03
CA ALA A 73 -17.53 -15.40 -31.38
C ALA A 73 -17.04 -16.76 -31.89
N PRO A 74 -17.13 -17.05 -33.21
CA PRO A 74 -16.64 -18.30 -33.77
C PRO A 74 -15.16 -18.53 -33.48
N GLY A 75 -14.77 -19.80 -33.30
CA GLY A 75 -13.41 -20.21 -32.94
C GLY A 75 -13.38 -21.07 -31.68
N GLU A 76 -12.19 -21.57 -31.32
CA GLU A 76 -11.97 -22.27 -30.05
C GLU A 76 -11.86 -21.29 -28.88
N LEU A 77 -11.14 -20.17 -29.08
CA LEU A 77 -10.93 -19.19 -28.03
C LEU A 77 -10.76 -17.78 -28.59
N ASN A 78 -11.53 -16.85 -28.03
CA ASN A 78 -11.53 -15.45 -28.43
C ASN A 78 -11.00 -14.56 -27.30
N GLY A 79 -10.45 -13.40 -27.66
CA GLY A 79 -9.90 -12.48 -26.67
C GLY A 79 -9.60 -11.10 -27.21
N PHE A 80 -8.95 -10.28 -26.39
CA PHE A 80 -8.64 -8.90 -26.74
C PHE A 80 -7.47 -8.35 -25.90
N ARG A 81 -6.94 -7.21 -26.32
CA ARG A 81 -5.93 -6.43 -25.60
C ARG A 81 -6.56 -5.37 -24.72
N LEU A 82 -6.02 -5.24 -23.51
CA LEU A 82 -6.46 -4.24 -22.54
C LEU A 82 -5.24 -3.51 -21.98
N PHE A 83 -5.28 -2.18 -22.03
CA PHE A 83 -4.24 -1.29 -21.49
C PHE A 83 -4.78 -0.45 -20.33
N GLN A 84 -3.89 0.17 -19.55
CA GLN A 84 -4.24 0.99 -18.38
C GLN A 84 -5.23 2.14 -18.65
N GLY A 85 -5.32 2.64 -19.89
CA GLY A 85 -6.24 3.71 -20.28
C GLY A 85 -7.53 3.25 -20.97
N HIS A 86 -7.77 1.93 -21.04
CA HIS A 86 -8.98 1.37 -21.61
C HIS A 86 -10.12 1.35 -20.58
N ASP A 87 -11.31 0.99 -21.02
CA ASP A 87 -12.51 0.98 -20.18
C ASP A 87 -12.29 0.19 -18.87
N PRO A 88 -12.25 0.87 -17.70
CA PRO A 88 -11.97 0.21 -16.42
C PRO A 88 -13.10 -0.73 -15.99
N ARG A 89 -14.30 -0.59 -16.56
CA ARG A 89 -15.47 -1.44 -16.24
C ARG A 89 -15.27 -2.89 -16.67
N VAL A 90 -14.30 -3.18 -17.54
CA VAL A 90 -14.02 -4.55 -18.04
C VAL A 90 -12.91 -5.23 -17.24
N LEU A 91 -11.96 -4.46 -16.70
CA LEU A 91 -10.79 -5.00 -16.03
C LEU A 91 -11.18 -5.81 -14.79
N GLU A 92 -11.95 -5.23 -13.87
CA GLU A 92 -12.32 -5.89 -12.61
C GLU A 92 -13.16 -7.17 -12.83
N PRO A 93 -14.21 -7.18 -13.69
CA PRO A 93 -14.91 -8.42 -14.04
C PRO A 93 -13.97 -9.47 -14.61
N ALA A 94 -13.09 -9.11 -15.54
CA ALA A 94 -12.19 -10.06 -16.17
C ALA A 94 -11.13 -10.62 -15.20
N LEU A 95 -10.59 -9.79 -14.29
CA LEU A 95 -9.70 -10.25 -13.21
C LEU A 95 -10.41 -11.15 -12.20
N GLY A 96 -11.70 -10.93 -11.96
CA GLY A 96 -12.53 -11.74 -11.06
C GLY A 96 -12.96 -13.09 -11.64
N ASP A 97 -13.11 -13.20 -12.96
CA ASP A 97 -13.65 -14.37 -13.65
C ASP A 97 -12.61 -15.49 -13.84
N PRO A 98 -12.67 -16.64 -13.15
CA PRO A 98 -11.70 -17.73 -13.32
C PRO A 98 -11.71 -18.38 -14.72
N ARG A 99 -12.77 -18.18 -15.52
CA ARG A 99 -12.87 -18.68 -16.90
C ARG A 99 -12.26 -17.72 -17.93
N CYS A 100 -11.80 -16.55 -17.50
CA CYS A 100 -11.01 -15.65 -18.31
C CYS A 100 -9.52 -16.01 -18.20
N ALA A 101 -8.84 -16.33 -19.31
CA ALA A 101 -7.39 -16.44 -19.34
C ALA A 101 -6.73 -15.06 -19.26
N LYS A 102 -5.82 -14.84 -18.31
CA LYS A 102 -5.05 -13.59 -18.20
C LYS A 102 -3.63 -13.79 -18.70
N ILE A 103 -3.29 -13.10 -19.78
CA ILE A 103 -1.94 -13.05 -20.32
C ILE A 103 -1.34 -11.71 -19.92
N ILE A 104 -0.25 -11.70 -19.15
CA ILE A 104 0.47 -10.47 -18.79
C ILE A 104 1.71 -10.37 -19.66
N LEU A 105 1.71 -9.40 -20.57
CA LEU A 105 2.84 -9.11 -21.44
C LEU A 105 3.73 -8.04 -20.80
N THR A 106 4.99 -8.41 -20.57
CA THR A 106 5.98 -7.52 -19.97
C THR A 106 7.08 -7.15 -20.97
N ARG A 107 7.75 -6.04 -20.71
CA ARG A 107 8.93 -5.59 -21.47
C ARG A 107 9.79 -4.73 -20.56
N ASN A 108 11.09 -4.62 -20.83
CA ASN A 108 11.94 -3.63 -20.19
C ASN A 108 11.28 -2.23 -20.23
N PRO A 109 11.00 -1.60 -19.07
CA PRO A 109 10.37 -0.29 -18.99
C PRO A 109 11.16 0.79 -19.73
N LEU A 110 12.48 0.73 -19.71
CA LEU A 110 13.35 1.70 -20.39
C LEU A 110 13.15 1.67 -21.91
N ASP A 111 13.16 0.47 -22.49
CA ASP A 111 12.92 0.29 -23.92
C ASP A 111 11.50 0.68 -24.33
N SER A 112 10.52 0.40 -23.48
CA SER A 112 9.13 0.81 -23.71
C SER A 112 8.97 2.33 -23.69
N PHE A 113 9.61 3.00 -22.72
CA PHE A 113 9.59 4.45 -22.57
C PHE A 113 10.26 5.17 -23.73
N ILE A 114 11.50 4.80 -24.07
CA ILE A 114 12.24 5.39 -25.20
C ILE A 114 11.48 5.13 -26.50
N SER A 115 10.99 3.90 -26.70
CA SER A 115 10.22 3.57 -27.88
C SER A 115 8.90 4.35 -27.99
N LEU A 116 8.26 4.69 -26.87
CA LEU A 116 7.05 5.52 -26.85
C LEU A 116 7.37 6.97 -27.20
N LYS A 117 8.47 7.54 -26.69
CA LYS A 117 8.94 8.88 -27.09
C LYS A 117 9.23 8.94 -28.59
N ILE A 118 9.99 7.98 -29.13
CA ILE A 118 10.35 7.94 -30.56
C ILE A 118 9.09 7.83 -31.43
N ALA A 119 8.12 6.99 -31.06
CA ALA A 119 6.88 6.83 -31.81
C ALA A 119 6.06 8.14 -31.85
N ARG A 120 6.04 8.91 -30.74
CA ARG A 120 5.35 10.20 -30.68
C ARG A 120 6.02 11.24 -31.57
N GLU A 121 7.35 11.31 -31.55
CA GLU A 121 8.12 12.25 -32.35
C GLU A 121 8.04 11.93 -33.86
N THR A 122 8.21 10.66 -34.23
CA THR A 122 8.19 10.21 -35.63
C THR A 122 6.78 10.03 -36.20
N LYS A 123 5.75 10.03 -35.35
CA LYS A 123 4.36 9.63 -35.63
C LYS A 123 4.23 8.20 -36.21
N GLN A 124 5.19 7.31 -35.92
CA GLN A 124 5.24 5.94 -36.46
C GLN A 124 5.01 4.89 -35.36
N TRP A 125 3.81 4.28 -35.34
CA TRP A 125 3.39 3.36 -34.28
C TRP A 125 3.64 1.87 -34.59
N GLN A 126 3.74 1.49 -35.86
CA GLN A 126 4.04 0.11 -36.33
C GLN A 126 4.97 0.12 -37.56
N LEU A 127 5.71 -0.97 -37.79
CA LEU A 127 6.60 -1.15 -38.95
C LEU A 127 6.41 -2.53 -39.57
N LYS A 128 5.88 -2.55 -40.80
CA LYS A 128 5.75 -3.75 -41.64
C LYS A 128 6.84 -3.83 -42.72
N ASN A 129 7.33 -2.68 -43.20
CA ASN A 129 8.35 -2.59 -44.24
C ASN A 129 9.53 -1.74 -43.76
N ILE A 130 10.70 -2.36 -43.64
CA ILE A 130 11.94 -1.75 -43.14
C ILE A 130 12.34 -0.51 -43.95
N LYS A 131 12.06 -0.46 -45.26
CA LYS A 131 12.39 0.69 -46.12
C LYS A 131 11.67 1.99 -45.73
N ARG A 132 10.63 1.92 -44.89
CA ARG A 132 9.87 3.07 -44.35
C ARG A 132 10.22 3.39 -42.89
N ARG A 133 11.32 2.85 -42.36
CA ARG A 133 11.81 3.15 -41.01
C ARG A 133 12.19 4.63 -40.91
N ARG A 134 11.69 5.32 -39.88
CA ARG A 134 12.16 6.65 -39.48
C ARG A 134 13.08 6.49 -38.29
N GLU A 135 14.33 6.88 -38.44
CA GLU A 135 15.29 6.91 -37.34
C GLU A 135 15.19 8.27 -36.65
N ALA A 136 15.04 8.25 -35.32
CA ALA A 136 15.04 9.43 -34.48
C ALA A 136 15.69 9.08 -33.14
N ARG A 137 16.50 9.99 -32.62
CA ARG A 137 16.98 9.97 -31.23
C ARG A 137 16.14 10.95 -30.43
N VAL A 138 15.79 10.56 -29.21
CA VAL A 138 14.95 11.36 -28.31
C VAL A 138 15.78 11.85 -27.12
N GLU A 139 15.42 13.00 -26.58
CA GLU A 139 15.94 13.41 -25.27
C GLU A 139 15.34 12.52 -24.16
N PHE A 140 16.21 11.95 -23.32
CA PHE A 140 15.82 11.25 -22.11
C PHE A 140 15.46 12.26 -21.02
N ASP A 141 14.32 12.04 -20.37
CA ASP A 141 13.84 12.88 -19.28
C ASP A 141 13.70 11.97 -18.06
N ALA A 142 14.57 12.18 -17.07
CA ALA A 142 14.65 11.34 -15.87
C ALA A 142 13.36 11.41 -15.04
N GLU A 143 12.76 12.60 -14.88
CA GLU A 143 11.55 12.77 -14.09
C GLU A 143 10.36 12.08 -14.77
N ALA A 144 10.20 12.25 -16.08
CA ALA A 144 9.17 11.58 -16.84
C ALA A 144 9.36 10.05 -16.86
N PHE A 145 10.61 9.57 -16.91
CA PHE A 145 10.91 8.15 -16.82
C PHE A 145 10.56 7.57 -15.45
N MET A 146 10.92 8.25 -14.35
CA MET A 146 10.57 7.80 -12.99
C MET A 146 9.06 7.77 -12.77
N LYS A 147 8.31 8.78 -13.25
CA LYS A 147 6.84 8.78 -13.21
C LYS A 147 6.25 7.61 -14.02
N TYR A 148 6.83 7.31 -15.17
CA TYR A 148 6.42 6.18 -15.99
C TYR A 148 6.70 4.83 -15.30
N LEU A 149 7.91 4.66 -14.74
CA LEU A 149 8.33 3.46 -14.05
C LEU A 149 7.45 3.16 -12.83
N ASN A 150 7.19 4.17 -11.99
CA ASN A 150 6.32 4.05 -10.83
C ASN A 150 4.90 3.63 -11.24
N ARG A 151 4.34 4.23 -12.30
CA ARG A 151 3.02 3.85 -12.82
C ARG A 151 2.96 2.40 -13.31
N GLN A 152 4.01 1.92 -13.99
CA GLN A 152 4.08 0.51 -14.40
C GLN A 152 4.18 -0.42 -13.19
N HIS A 153 4.98 -0.06 -12.20
CA HIS A 153 5.15 -0.83 -10.98
C HIS A 153 3.84 -0.92 -10.17
N GLU A 154 3.17 0.20 -9.93
CA GLU A 154 1.86 0.26 -9.25
C GLU A 154 0.80 -0.60 -9.96
N TYR A 155 0.78 -0.56 -11.30
CA TYR A 155 -0.15 -1.38 -12.07
C TYR A 155 0.15 -2.88 -11.93
N HIS A 156 1.41 -3.29 -12.01
CA HIS A 156 1.79 -4.70 -11.80
C HIS A 156 1.49 -5.17 -10.38
N LEU A 157 1.75 -4.35 -9.37
CA LEU A 157 1.38 -4.64 -7.98
C LEU A 157 -0.14 -4.80 -7.82
N MET A 158 -0.92 -3.92 -8.44
CA MET A 158 -2.37 -4.01 -8.45
C MET A 158 -2.84 -5.33 -9.08
N LEU A 159 -2.36 -5.67 -10.28
CA LEU A 159 -2.72 -6.93 -10.94
C LEU A 159 -2.36 -8.14 -10.08
N SER A 160 -1.16 -8.17 -9.53
CA SER A 160 -0.68 -9.25 -8.66
C SER A 160 -1.55 -9.40 -7.41
N GLN A 161 -1.83 -8.31 -6.69
CA GLN A 161 -2.67 -8.34 -5.49
C GLN A 161 -4.10 -8.82 -5.80
N ARG A 162 -4.70 -8.35 -6.89
CA ARG A 162 -6.06 -8.74 -7.29
C ARG A 162 -6.14 -10.24 -7.63
N LEU A 163 -5.19 -10.74 -8.41
CA LEU A 163 -5.14 -12.16 -8.79
C LEU A 163 -4.88 -13.05 -7.57
N GLN A 164 -3.96 -12.66 -6.69
CA GLN A 164 -3.67 -13.38 -5.43
C GLN A 164 -4.89 -13.44 -4.51
N GLN A 165 -5.63 -12.34 -4.34
CA GLN A 165 -6.86 -12.31 -3.53
C GLN A 165 -7.94 -13.27 -4.04
N ARG A 166 -7.91 -13.61 -5.34
CA ARG A 166 -8.87 -14.50 -6.00
C ARG A 166 -8.33 -15.90 -6.25
N GLY A 167 -7.08 -16.19 -5.87
CA GLY A 167 -6.43 -17.48 -6.11
C GLY A 167 -6.21 -17.79 -7.60
N GLN A 168 -6.04 -16.76 -8.42
CA GLN A 168 -5.86 -16.91 -9.87
C GLN A 168 -4.41 -16.64 -10.28
N THR A 169 -3.93 -17.31 -11.33
CA THR A 169 -2.58 -17.15 -11.88
C THR A 169 -2.64 -16.74 -13.35
N PRO A 170 -1.93 -15.69 -13.77
CA PRO A 170 -1.82 -15.33 -15.17
C PRO A 170 -0.71 -16.11 -15.87
N PHE A 171 -0.70 -16.12 -17.20
CA PHE A 171 0.46 -16.50 -18.00
C PHE A 171 1.33 -15.27 -18.25
N TYR A 172 2.55 -15.28 -17.73
CA TYR A 172 3.53 -14.23 -18.00
C TYR A 172 4.29 -14.54 -19.28
N ILE A 173 4.44 -13.54 -20.14
CA ILE A 173 5.28 -13.63 -21.34
C ILE A 173 6.02 -12.30 -21.51
N ALA A 174 7.31 -12.35 -21.81
CA ALA A 174 8.10 -11.16 -22.09
C ALA A 174 8.11 -10.83 -23.59
N TYR A 175 8.43 -9.59 -23.94
CA TYR A 175 8.58 -9.16 -25.32
C TYR A 175 9.61 -10.00 -26.09
N GLU A 176 10.69 -10.37 -25.42
CA GLU A 176 11.80 -11.15 -25.95
C GLU A 176 11.36 -12.59 -26.29
N ASP A 177 10.38 -13.12 -25.56
CA ASP A 177 9.81 -14.46 -25.75
C ASP A 177 8.90 -14.56 -26.97
N LEU A 178 8.41 -13.42 -27.49
CA LEU A 178 7.50 -13.38 -28.63
C LEU A 178 8.15 -13.87 -29.94
N ASN A 179 9.47 -14.02 -29.96
CA ASN A 179 10.23 -14.58 -31.07
C ASN A 179 10.57 -16.07 -30.88
N GLN A 180 9.94 -16.75 -29.92
CA GLN A 180 10.22 -18.14 -29.61
C GLN A 180 8.94 -18.99 -29.80
N VAL A 181 8.89 -19.71 -30.92
CA VAL A 181 7.72 -20.55 -31.31
C VAL A 181 7.31 -21.51 -30.19
N HIS A 182 8.27 -22.12 -29.50
CA HIS A 182 7.98 -23.07 -28.43
C HIS A 182 7.33 -22.41 -27.19
N LEU A 183 7.65 -21.15 -26.86
CA LEU A 183 7.01 -20.41 -25.77
C LEU A 183 5.58 -20.00 -26.15
N LEU A 184 5.36 -19.58 -27.39
CA LEU A 184 4.02 -19.29 -27.92
C LEU A 184 3.14 -20.55 -27.98
N ASN A 185 3.72 -21.70 -28.33
CA ASN A 185 3.02 -22.99 -28.26
C ASN A 185 2.76 -23.44 -26.81
N GLY A 186 3.63 -23.05 -25.86
CA GLY A 186 3.37 -23.19 -24.42
C GLY A 186 2.17 -22.36 -23.96
N LEU A 187 2.07 -21.11 -24.45
CA LEU A 187 0.88 -20.26 -24.24
C LEU A 187 -0.38 -20.90 -24.85
N ALA A 188 -0.31 -21.43 -26.07
CA ALA A 188 -1.43 -22.13 -26.71
C ALA A 188 -1.89 -23.35 -25.88
N ALA A 189 -0.94 -24.14 -25.37
CA ALA A 189 -1.24 -25.27 -24.50
C ALA A 189 -1.91 -24.83 -23.18
N TRP A 190 -1.40 -23.76 -22.57
CA TRP A 190 -2.00 -23.19 -21.34
C TRP A 190 -3.40 -22.63 -21.57
N LEU A 191 -3.66 -22.01 -22.73
CA LEU A 191 -4.99 -21.56 -23.15
C LEU A 191 -5.96 -22.73 -23.39
N GLY A 192 -5.46 -23.95 -23.50
CA GLY A 192 -6.26 -25.16 -23.73
C GLY A 192 -6.73 -25.33 -25.18
N VAL A 193 -6.14 -24.61 -26.13
CA VAL A 193 -6.49 -24.69 -27.56
C VAL A 193 -5.68 -25.77 -28.27
N SER A 194 -6.21 -26.29 -29.38
CA SER A 194 -5.60 -27.39 -30.14
C SER A 194 -4.51 -26.91 -31.11
N GLY A 195 -4.71 -25.73 -31.73
CA GLY A 195 -3.82 -25.16 -32.74
C GLY A 195 -2.40 -24.88 -32.24
N ARG A 196 -1.41 -25.00 -33.14
CA ARG A 196 0.02 -24.75 -32.84
C ARG A 196 0.67 -23.98 -33.98
N LEU A 197 1.65 -23.14 -33.63
CA LEU A 197 2.49 -22.44 -34.60
C LEU A 197 3.63 -23.35 -35.07
N SER A 198 3.81 -23.41 -36.40
CA SER A 198 4.98 -24.02 -37.05
C SER A 198 6.09 -23.00 -37.32
N ALA A 199 5.73 -21.72 -37.45
CA ALA A 199 6.62 -20.59 -37.64
C ALA A 199 6.05 -19.32 -36.98
N LEU A 200 6.88 -18.30 -36.82
CA LEU A 200 6.46 -16.98 -36.34
C LEU A 200 5.82 -16.16 -37.47
N ASP A 201 4.98 -15.20 -37.10
CA ASP A 201 4.56 -14.14 -38.02
C ASP A 201 5.78 -13.31 -38.47
N ASP A 202 6.04 -13.26 -39.77
CA ASP A 202 7.18 -12.54 -40.35
C ASP A 202 6.86 -11.11 -40.79
N THR A 203 5.60 -10.67 -40.63
CA THR A 203 5.07 -9.41 -41.17
C THR A 203 5.40 -8.20 -40.29
N LEU A 204 5.51 -8.40 -38.98
CA LEU A 204 5.84 -7.35 -38.01
C LEU A 204 7.33 -7.38 -37.69
N LYS A 205 8.02 -6.26 -37.95
CA LYS A 205 9.47 -6.13 -37.68
C LYS A 205 9.73 -5.21 -36.46
N PRO A 206 10.75 -5.50 -35.63
CA PRO A 206 11.19 -4.58 -34.59
C PRO A 206 11.52 -3.20 -35.16
N GLN A 207 10.97 -2.15 -34.57
CA GLN A 207 11.15 -0.77 -35.07
C GLN A 207 12.52 -0.17 -34.76
N ASN A 208 12.97 -0.35 -33.51
CA ASN A 208 14.19 0.25 -32.98
C ASN A 208 14.98 -0.84 -32.26
N PRO A 209 15.69 -1.72 -32.99
CA PRO A 209 16.42 -2.85 -32.41
C PRO A 209 17.69 -2.44 -31.65
N GLU A 210 18.12 -1.19 -31.80
CA GLU A 210 19.33 -0.67 -31.16
C GLU A 210 19.20 -0.56 -29.62
N PRO A 211 20.32 -0.64 -28.87
CA PRO A 211 20.33 -0.44 -27.42
C PRO A 211 19.76 0.92 -26.99
N ALA A 212 19.19 0.99 -25.77
CA ALA A 212 18.63 2.21 -25.19
C ALA A 212 19.53 3.45 -25.33
N LEU A 213 20.83 3.30 -25.01
CA LEU A 213 21.82 4.38 -25.06
C LEU A 213 22.02 4.97 -26.46
N ALA A 214 21.92 4.15 -27.52
CA ALA A 214 22.09 4.61 -28.90
C ALA A 214 20.86 5.40 -29.41
N LYS A 215 19.73 5.30 -28.71
CA LYS A 215 18.43 5.88 -29.08
C LYS A 215 18.17 7.24 -28.42
N VAL A 216 19.08 7.72 -27.57
CA VAL A 216 18.94 8.98 -26.83
C VAL A 216 19.99 10.01 -27.24
N THR A 217 19.69 11.30 -27.07
CA THR A 217 20.63 12.40 -27.34
C THR A 217 21.53 12.73 -26.14
N ASN A 218 21.15 12.33 -24.93
CA ASN A 218 21.81 12.59 -23.65
C ASN A 218 22.06 11.28 -22.84
N PRO A 219 22.93 10.36 -23.33
CA PRO A 219 23.16 9.07 -22.69
C PRO A 219 23.71 9.17 -21.26
N ASP A 220 24.61 10.12 -20.98
CA ASP A 220 25.22 10.29 -19.65
C ASP A 220 24.19 10.64 -18.57
N GLU A 221 23.22 11.50 -18.91
CA GLU A 221 22.12 11.87 -18.00
C GLU A 221 21.20 10.67 -17.72
N MET A 222 20.94 9.85 -18.73
CA MET A 222 20.19 8.61 -18.56
C MET A 222 20.92 7.64 -17.63
N GLU A 223 22.22 7.42 -17.81
CA GLU A 223 23.00 6.54 -16.94
C GLU A 223 23.02 7.03 -15.49
N GLN A 224 23.22 8.33 -15.28
CA GLN A 224 23.18 8.93 -13.95
C GLN A 224 21.81 8.72 -13.29
N ALA A 225 20.71 8.97 -14.01
CA ALA A 225 19.37 8.76 -13.47
C ALA A 225 19.09 7.29 -13.13
N LEU A 226 19.51 6.35 -13.98
CA LEU A 226 19.33 4.91 -13.74
C LEU A 226 20.16 4.41 -12.56
N SER A 227 21.33 4.98 -12.29
CA SER A 227 22.18 4.62 -11.14
C SER A 227 21.53 4.90 -9.78
N GLN A 228 20.57 5.85 -9.73
CA GLN A 228 19.84 6.21 -8.51
C GLN A 228 18.65 5.29 -8.24
N ILE A 229 18.32 4.38 -9.16
CA ILE A 229 17.22 3.43 -8.97
C ILE A 229 17.69 2.33 -8.02
N ASP A 230 17.12 2.32 -6.82
CA ASP A 230 17.34 1.27 -5.82
C ASP A 230 16.71 -0.05 -6.27
N SER A 231 17.42 -0.75 -7.16
CA SER A 231 16.97 -1.99 -7.78
C SER A 231 16.81 -3.14 -6.78
N PHE A 232 17.37 -3.01 -5.57
CA PHE A 232 17.34 -4.02 -4.52
C PHE A 232 16.46 -3.61 -3.32
N ASN A 233 15.84 -2.43 -3.36
CA ASN A 233 15.11 -1.84 -2.22
C ASN A 233 15.96 -1.77 -0.93
N LEU A 234 17.27 -1.52 -1.03
CA LEU A 234 18.19 -1.39 0.10
C LEU A 234 17.76 -0.31 1.10
N HIS A 235 17.08 0.73 0.62
CA HIS A 235 16.62 1.84 1.46
C HIS A 235 15.19 1.65 1.99
N SER A 236 14.49 0.59 1.57
CA SER A 236 13.19 0.24 2.12
C SER A 236 13.39 -0.48 3.45
N THR A 237 12.95 0.14 4.56
CA THR A 237 12.85 -0.57 5.84
C THR A 237 11.67 -1.53 5.75
N PRO A 238 11.88 -2.86 5.76
CA PRO A 238 10.79 -3.81 5.67
C PRO A 238 9.87 -3.65 6.87
N ASN A 239 8.57 -3.50 6.61
CA ASN A 239 7.56 -3.45 7.65
C ASN A 239 6.83 -4.78 7.69
N PHE A 240 7.14 -5.58 8.70
CA PHE A 240 6.49 -6.86 8.93
C PHE A 240 5.23 -6.73 9.78
N GLU A 241 4.97 -5.56 10.37
CA GLU A 241 3.80 -5.40 11.21
C GLU A 241 2.49 -5.57 10.42
N PRO A 242 1.48 -6.22 11.02
CA PRO A 242 0.18 -6.37 10.39
C PRO A 242 -0.42 -5.02 10.03
N ARG A 243 -1.01 -4.91 8.82
CA ARG A 243 -1.76 -3.71 8.41
C ARG A 243 -2.88 -3.42 9.40
N ARG A 244 -2.97 -2.18 9.83
CA ARG A 244 -3.99 -1.73 10.78
C ARG A 244 -5.23 -1.25 10.02
N ARG A 245 -6.39 -1.52 10.59
CA ARG A 245 -7.66 -0.90 10.15
C ARG A 245 -7.77 0.49 10.79
N PRO A 246 -8.62 1.39 10.27
CA PRO A 246 -8.78 2.73 10.81
C PRO A 246 -9.22 2.86 12.27
N LEU A 247 -9.79 1.78 12.85
CA LEU A 247 -10.35 1.76 14.21
C LEU A 247 -11.24 2.97 14.53
N VAL A 248 -12.11 3.37 13.60
CA VAL A 248 -12.99 4.56 13.69
C VAL A 248 -13.78 4.64 15.00
N ALA A 249 -14.16 3.48 15.56
CA ALA A 249 -14.85 3.40 16.85
C ALA A 249 -14.06 4.04 18.01
N ASN A 250 -12.74 4.12 17.90
CA ASN A 250 -11.88 4.71 18.92
C ASN A 250 -11.76 6.23 18.77
N PHE A 251 -12.23 6.83 17.67
CA PHE A 251 -12.17 8.28 17.53
C PHE A 251 -13.08 8.93 18.55
N VAL A 252 -12.64 10.05 19.09
CA VAL A 252 -13.35 10.83 20.10
C VAL A 252 -13.63 12.20 19.52
N ALA A 253 -14.89 12.55 19.35
CA ALA A 253 -15.27 13.89 18.92
C ALA A 253 -15.89 14.69 20.07
N ALA A 254 -15.53 15.97 20.13
CA ALA A 254 -16.16 16.93 21.01
C ALA A 254 -17.60 17.20 20.54
N PRO A 255 -18.59 17.28 21.46
CA PRO A 255 -20.00 17.49 21.09
C PRO A 255 -20.30 18.91 20.58
N LYS A 256 -19.59 19.94 21.05
CA LYS A 256 -19.81 21.34 20.70
C LYS A 256 -18.67 21.89 19.84
N THR A 257 -17.43 21.70 20.27
CA THR A 257 -16.27 22.14 19.49
C THR A 257 -16.08 21.20 18.29
N PRO A 258 -15.90 21.69 17.05
CA PRO A 258 -15.70 20.83 15.88
C PRO A 258 -14.27 20.26 15.85
N LEU A 259 -13.91 19.52 16.90
CA LEU A 259 -12.60 18.93 17.17
C LEU A 259 -12.73 17.43 17.40
N MET A 260 -11.85 16.65 16.77
CA MET A 260 -11.81 15.21 16.88
C MET A 260 -10.40 14.72 17.21
N TYR A 261 -10.29 13.91 18.24
CA TYR A 261 -9.08 13.18 18.59
C TYR A 261 -9.09 11.79 17.94
N MET A 262 -8.00 11.47 17.27
CA MET A 262 -7.73 10.19 16.62
C MET A 262 -6.64 9.46 17.44
N PRO A 263 -7.04 8.65 18.45
CA PRO A 263 -6.07 8.08 19.38
C PRO A 263 -5.13 7.08 18.73
N ILE A 264 -3.85 7.24 19.04
CA ILE A 264 -2.84 6.20 18.93
C ILE A 264 -2.77 5.55 20.31
N ARG A 265 -3.17 4.28 20.41
CA ARG A 265 -3.19 3.56 21.69
C ARG A 265 -1.80 3.57 22.30
N GLY A 266 -1.68 4.00 23.54
CA GLY A 266 -0.37 4.15 24.15
C GLY A 266 -0.35 4.81 25.52
N GLY A 267 -1.35 5.64 25.86
CA GLY A 267 -1.37 6.32 27.16
C GLY A 267 -2.07 7.67 27.19
N MET A 268 -2.04 8.41 26.08
CA MET A 268 -2.58 9.77 26.00
C MET A 268 -4.10 9.84 25.95
N GLU A 269 -4.80 8.70 25.89
CA GLU A 269 -6.26 8.73 25.76
C GLU A 269 -6.95 9.44 26.94
N SER A 270 -6.55 9.15 28.17
CA SER A 270 -7.22 9.71 29.35
C SER A 270 -6.95 11.22 29.53
N PRO A 271 -5.70 11.73 29.47
CA PRO A 271 -5.45 13.17 29.56
C PRO A 271 -6.16 13.97 28.45
N ILE A 272 -6.14 13.47 27.21
CA ILE A 272 -6.74 14.17 26.07
C ILE A 272 -8.27 14.16 26.13
N THR A 273 -8.88 13.04 26.52
CA THR A 273 -10.35 12.98 26.65
C THR A 273 -10.86 13.87 27.77
N ARG A 274 -10.19 13.92 28.93
CA ARG A 274 -10.53 14.86 30.01
C ARG A 274 -10.42 16.32 29.54
N TRP A 275 -9.34 16.65 28.83
CA TRP A 275 -9.15 17.99 28.28
C TRP A 275 -10.24 18.37 27.27
N MET A 276 -10.61 17.47 26.35
CA MET A 276 -11.68 17.71 25.38
C MET A 276 -13.05 17.91 26.07
N ALA A 277 -13.32 17.15 27.13
CA ALA A 277 -14.55 17.30 27.91
C ALA A 277 -14.58 18.64 28.65
N ALA A 278 -13.47 19.03 29.28
CA ALA A 278 -13.31 20.32 29.93
C ALA A 278 -13.45 21.49 28.95
N LEU A 279 -12.92 21.34 27.73
CA LEU A 279 -13.02 22.33 26.65
C LEU A 279 -14.49 22.63 26.28
N ASP A 280 -15.35 21.61 26.28
CA ASP A 280 -16.76 21.75 25.95
C ASP A 280 -17.67 21.98 27.17
N HIS A 281 -17.10 22.05 28.38
CA HIS A 281 -17.82 22.09 29.64
C HIS A 281 -18.85 20.94 29.75
N VAL A 282 -18.39 19.73 29.49
CA VAL A 282 -19.18 18.49 29.57
C VAL A 282 -18.39 17.42 30.34
N ASP A 283 -19.08 16.36 30.76
CA ASP A 283 -18.43 15.17 31.31
C ASP A 283 -17.80 14.31 30.20
N VAL A 284 -16.81 13.48 30.54
CA VAL A 284 -16.09 12.63 29.58
C VAL A 284 -17.04 11.66 28.86
N GLU A 285 -18.06 11.18 29.54
CA GLU A 285 -19.08 10.27 29.02
C GLU A 285 -19.97 10.91 27.95
N GLN A 286 -20.00 12.25 27.89
CA GLN A 286 -20.76 13.01 26.90
C GLN A 286 -19.97 13.24 25.60
N LEU A 287 -18.67 12.88 25.57
CA LEU A 287 -17.90 12.88 24.34
C LEU A 287 -18.43 11.83 23.35
N LEU A 288 -18.40 12.17 22.06
CA LEU A 288 -18.88 11.29 21.00
C LEU A 288 -17.82 10.21 20.73
N THR A 289 -17.99 9.06 21.37
CA THR A 289 -17.12 7.88 21.27
C THR A 289 -17.85 6.71 20.60
N ASN A 290 -17.15 5.61 20.29
CA ASN A 290 -17.71 4.37 19.75
C ASN A 290 -18.54 4.56 18.46
N GLN A 291 -18.21 5.58 17.66
CA GLN A 291 -18.92 5.91 16.43
C GLN A 291 -18.54 4.95 15.31
N ASN A 292 -19.52 4.53 14.52
CA ASN A 292 -19.27 3.79 13.29
C ASN A 292 -18.91 4.74 12.12
N ARG A 293 -18.41 4.18 11.01
CA ARG A 293 -18.00 4.94 9.81
C ARG A 293 -19.07 5.90 9.27
N LYS A 294 -20.36 5.52 9.36
CA LYS A 294 -21.47 6.35 8.87
C LYS A 294 -21.66 7.55 9.80
N GLN A 295 -21.69 7.32 11.11
CA GLN A 295 -21.85 8.39 12.10
C GLN A 295 -20.67 9.36 12.08
N THR A 296 -19.43 8.87 11.96
CA THR A 296 -18.26 9.76 11.86
C THR A 296 -18.29 10.63 10.60
N ARG A 297 -18.72 10.08 9.45
CA ARG A 297 -18.92 10.88 8.22
C ARG A 297 -20.04 11.90 8.37
N GLN A 298 -21.11 11.55 9.06
CA GLN A 298 -22.18 12.48 9.37
C GLN A 298 -21.66 13.62 10.26
N TRP A 299 -20.84 13.32 11.27
CA TRP A 299 -20.20 14.34 12.09
C TRP A 299 -19.30 15.27 11.26
N PHE A 300 -18.50 14.75 10.31
CA PHE A 300 -17.72 15.59 9.40
C PHE A 300 -18.59 16.55 8.59
N HIS A 301 -19.73 16.07 8.08
CA HIS A 301 -20.64 16.86 7.27
C HIS A 301 -21.36 17.94 8.11
N SER A 302 -21.75 17.60 9.33
CA SER A 302 -22.41 18.51 10.26
C SER A 302 -21.46 19.53 10.90
N ASN A 303 -20.13 19.35 10.77
CA ASN A 303 -19.12 20.24 11.32
C ASN A 303 -18.13 20.72 10.24
N PRO A 304 -18.55 21.60 9.31
CA PRO A 304 -17.62 22.23 8.37
C PRO A 304 -16.50 22.98 9.12
N GLY A 305 -15.26 22.85 8.64
CA GLY A 305 -14.09 23.43 9.31
C GLY A 305 -13.56 22.61 10.49
N HIS A 306 -14.10 21.41 10.74
CA HIS A 306 -13.61 20.55 11.82
C HIS A 306 -12.12 20.26 11.72
N ARG A 307 -11.47 20.13 12.88
CA ARG A 307 -10.06 19.75 13.01
C ARG A 307 -9.94 18.39 13.66
N LYS A 308 -9.00 17.60 13.17
CA LYS A 308 -8.64 16.26 13.65
C LYS A 308 -7.21 16.30 14.11
N PHE A 309 -6.88 15.63 15.20
CA PHE A 309 -5.50 15.51 15.65
C PHE A 309 -5.20 14.14 16.24
N ALA A 310 -3.93 13.77 16.21
CA ALA A 310 -3.38 12.62 16.91
C ALA A 310 -2.23 13.08 17.81
N VAL A 311 -1.92 12.32 18.85
CA VAL A 311 -0.80 12.60 19.76
C VAL A 311 0.12 11.39 19.77
N LEU A 312 1.39 11.64 19.48
CA LEU A 312 2.49 10.69 19.56
C LEU A 312 3.13 10.77 20.95
N GLN A 313 3.54 9.62 21.46
CA GLN A 313 4.39 9.52 22.64
C GLN A 313 5.80 9.11 22.23
N HIS A 314 6.78 9.36 23.08
CA HIS A 314 8.11 8.81 22.86
C HIS A 314 8.04 7.27 22.82
N PRO A 315 8.66 6.58 21.83
CA PRO A 315 8.50 5.13 21.68
C PRO A 315 8.87 4.33 22.95
N MET A 316 9.90 4.76 23.68
CA MET A 316 10.26 4.15 24.96
C MET A 316 9.20 4.34 26.05
N ALA A 317 8.71 5.57 26.25
CA ALA A 317 7.67 5.86 27.25
C ALA A 317 6.43 5.02 26.98
N ARG A 318 6.02 4.95 25.72
CA ARG A 318 4.89 4.14 25.28
C ARG A 318 5.11 2.64 25.52
N ALA A 319 6.32 2.13 25.26
CA ALA A 319 6.64 0.73 25.53
C ALA A 319 6.62 0.41 27.03
N HIS A 320 7.14 1.31 27.86
CA HIS A 320 7.14 1.17 29.32
C HIS A 320 5.72 1.20 29.88
N GLN A 321 4.89 2.11 29.40
CA GLN A 321 3.48 2.17 29.78
C GLN A 321 2.72 0.90 29.37
N ALA A 322 2.94 0.38 28.17
CA ALA A 322 2.35 -0.89 27.73
C ALA A 322 2.83 -2.07 28.60
N PHE A 323 4.11 -2.09 28.98
CA PHE A 323 4.67 -3.09 29.89
C PHE A 323 4.00 -3.03 31.27
N CYS A 324 4.01 -1.87 31.91
CA CYS A 324 3.44 -1.68 33.25
C CYS A 324 1.94 -2.00 33.26
N ARG A 325 1.17 -1.43 32.32
CA ARG A 325 -0.28 -1.53 32.29
C ARG A 325 -0.80 -2.91 31.90
N HIS A 326 -0.21 -3.54 30.88
CA HIS A 326 -0.78 -4.76 30.29
C HIS A 326 -0.03 -6.04 30.66
N ILE A 327 1.25 -5.95 31.00
CA ILE A 327 2.10 -7.12 31.24
C ILE A 327 2.43 -7.29 32.73
N LEU A 328 2.93 -6.25 33.39
CA LEU A 328 3.32 -6.32 34.80
C LEU A 328 2.09 -6.39 35.70
N ASN A 329 1.13 -5.48 35.50
CA ASN A 329 -0.14 -5.42 36.22
C ASN A 329 -0.95 -6.73 36.09
N THR A 330 -1.75 -7.03 37.10
CA THR A 330 -2.68 -8.16 37.15
C THR A 330 -4.15 -7.75 37.30
N GLY A 331 -4.45 -6.45 37.21
CA GLY A 331 -5.81 -5.89 37.24
C GLY A 331 -6.58 -6.01 35.92
N SER A 332 -7.64 -5.21 35.77
CA SER A 332 -8.58 -5.26 34.64
C SER A 332 -7.95 -5.02 33.27
N ASP A 333 -6.88 -4.23 33.22
CA ASP A 333 -6.19 -3.88 31.97
C ASP A 333 -5.11 -4.90 31.58
N ALA A 334 -4.85 -5.90 32.43
CA ALA A 334 -3.82 -6.90 32.20
C ALA A 334 -4.17 -7.82 31.03
N TYR A 335 -3.15 -8.30 30.32
CA TYR A 335 -3.27 -9.31 29.27
C TYR A 335 -2.78 -10.68 29.80
N PRO A 336 -3.59 -11.40 30.61
CA PRO A 336 -3.12 -12.56 31.38
C PRO A 336 -2.54 -13.68 30.50
N LYS A 337 -3.10 -13.91 29.31
CA LYS A 337 -2.60 -14.91 28.35
C LYS A 337 -1.23 -14.52 27.79
N ILE A 338 -1.04 -13.26 27.41
CA ILE A 338 0.23 -12.75 26.88
C ILE A 338 1.27 -12.76 27.99
N ARG A 339 0.93 -12.20 29.15
CA ARG A 339 1.76 -12.23 30.37
C ARG A 339 2.23 -13.64 30.72
N HIS A 340 1.34 -14.64 30.68
CA HIS A 340 1.70 -16.03 30.93
C HIS A 340 2.76 -16.54 29.95
N VAL A 341 2.62 -16.26 28.66
CA VAL A 341 3.62 -16.66 27.65
C VAL A 341 4.94 -15.94 27.87
N LEU A 342 4.92 -14.62 28.10
CA LEU A 342 6.11 -13.81 28.34
C LEU A 342 6.89 -14.30 29.57
N ARG A 343 6.20 -14.54 30.69
CA ARG A 343 6.82 -15.03 31.93
C ARG A 343 7.32 -16.47 31.80
N ASN A 344 6.51 -17.39 31.27
CA ASN A 344 6.81 -18.82 31.35
C ASN A 344 7.66 -19.34 30.19
N ARG A 345 7.47 -18.81 28.97
CA ARG A 345 8.19 -19.23 27.77
C ARG A 345 9.37 -18.31 27.45
N LEU A 346 9.15 -16.99 27.45
CA LEU A 346 10.22 -16.01 27.18
C LEU A 346 11.01 -15.62 28.44
N LYS A 347 10.66 -16.18 29.60
CA LYS A 347 11.38 -16.01 30.87
C LYS A 347 11.58 -14.54 31.28
N ILE A 348 10.64 -13.65 30.91
CA ILE A 348 10.67 -12.28 31.40
C ILE A 348 10.54 -12.30 32.93
N PRO A 349 11.46 -11.67 33.70
CA PRO A 349 11.54 -11.77 35.15
C PRO A 349 10.46 -10.92 35.86
N ILE A 350 9.18 -11.23 35.63
CA ILE A 350 8.04 -10.64 36.35
C ILE A 350 7.49 -11.61 37.42
N PRO A 351 7.03 -11.10 38.58
CA PRO A 351 6.52 -11.93 39.65
C PRO A 351 5.22 -12.62 39.27
N GLY A 352 4.81 -13.65 40.01
CA GLY A 352 3.51 -14.29 39.77
C GLY A 352 2.33 -13.35 39.99
N GLN A 353 2.39 -12.62 41.10
CA GLN A 353 1.51 -11.51 41.48
C GLN A 353 2.40 -10.38 41.96
N LEU A 354 2.05 -9.14 41.60
CA LEU A 354 2.73 -7.96 42.13
C LEU A 354 2.22 -7.70 43.56
N ARG A 355 3.15 -7.56 44.52
CA ARG A 355 2.86 -7.28 45.94
C ARG A 355 3.91 -6.32 46.47
N ASP A 356 3.57 -5.57 47.51
CA ASP A 356 4.51 -4.64 48.12
C ASP A 356 5.77 -5.39 48.59
N GLY A 357 6.93 -4.87 48.19
CA GLY A 357 8.25 -5.41 48.53
C GLY A 357 8.69 -6.67 47.76
N ASN A 358 7.87 -7.23 46.85
CA ASN A 358 8.23 -8.47 46.13
C ASN A 358 8.81 -8.28 44.73
N TYR A 359 9.03 -7.04 44.33
CA TYR A 359 9.46 -6.65 42.99
C TYR A 359 10.34 -5.39 43.08
N PRO A 360 11.67 -5.55 43.23
CA PRO A 360 12.59 -4.42 43.36
C PRO A 360 12.87 -3.77 41.98
N VAL A 361 13.44 -2.55 42.01
CA VAL A 361 13.67 -1.73 40.80
C VAL A 361 14.63 -2.40 39.81
N GLU A 362 15.62 -3.14 40.30
CA GLU A 362 16.57 -3.88 39.46
C GLU A 362 15.87 -4.98 38.66
N GLN A 363 14.92 -5.68 39.29
CA GLN A 363 14.09 -6.67 38.60
C GLN A 363 13.17 -6.01 37.57
N HIS A 364 12.68 -4.79 37.84
CA HIS A 364 11.89 -4.03 36.88
C HIS A 364 12.68 -3.62 35.65
N TYR A 365 13.91 -3.13 35.85
CA TYR A 365 14.84 -2.85 34.77
C TYR A 365 15.09 -4.09 33.90
N GLU A 366 15.39 -5.23 34.51
CA GLU A 366 15.63 -6.49 33.79
C GLU A 366 14.39 -6.95 33.02
N ALA A 367 13.21 -6.87 33.64
CA ALA A 367 11.96 -7.27 33.04
C ALA A 367 11.58 -6.38 31.84
N PHE A 368 11.76 -5.06 31.98
CA PHE A 368 11.48 -4.13 30.90
C PHE A 368 12.49 -4.25 29.75
N SER A 369 13.77 -4.45 30.05
CA SER A 369 14.81 -4.75 29.05
C SER A 369 14.49 -6.02 28.23
N ALA A 370 14.08 -7.09 28.91
CA ALA A 370 13.62 -8.32 28.25
C ALA A 370 12.34 -8.09 27.43
N PHE A 371 11.44 -7.22 27.89
CA PHE A 371 10.25 -6.85 27.15
C PHE A 371 10.56 -6.06 25.86
N LEU A 372 11.50 -5.11 25.89
CA LEU A 372 11.95 -4.40 24.68
C LEU A 372 12.59 -5.36 23.65
N THR A 373 13.37 -6.33 24.14
CA THR A 373 13.94 -7.39 23.28
C THR A 373 12.85 -8.25 22.64
N PHE A 374 11.81 -8.61 23.41
CA PHE A 374 10.63 -9.27 22.88
C PHE A 374 9.91 -8.41 21.85
N LEU A 375 9.72 -7.11 22.10
CA LEU A 375 9.02 -6.21 21.18
C LEU A 375 9.70 -6.15 19.82
N ARG A 376 11.04 -6.08 19.76
CA ARG A 376 11.77 -6.14 18.50
C ARG A 376 11.41 -7.39 17.69
N GLN A 377 11.38 -8.56 18.32
CA GLN A 377 10.98 -9.82 17.66
C GLN A 377 9.49 -9.84 17.30
N ASN A 378 8.65 -9.28 18.17
CA ASN A 378 7.19 -9.24 17.99
C ASN A 378 6.79 -8.38 16.78
N LEU A 379 7.35 -7.17 16.69
CA LEU A 379 7.11 -6.24 15.59
C LEU A 379 7.65 -6.78 14.26
N ALA A 380 8.72 -7.58 14.31
CA ALA A 380 9.24 -8.34 13.18
C ALA A 380 8.45 -9.62 12.82
N GLN A 381 7.30 -9.89 13.46
CA GLN A 381 6.49 -11.10 13.28
C GLN A 381 7.23 -12.43 13.59
N GLN A 382 8.29 -12.39 14.40
CA GLN A 382 9.08 -13.57 14.76
C GLN A 382 8.55 -14.29 16.01
N THR A 383 7.38 -13.88 16.53
CA THR A 383 6.76 -14.46 17.72
C THR A 383 5.32 -14.86 17.43
N ALA A 384 4.81 -15.89 18.10
CA ALA A 384 3.39 -16.29 18.01
C ALA A 384 2.42 -15.34 18.74
N ILE A 385 2.92 -14.33 19.45
CA ILE A 385 2.10 -13.33 20.14
C ILE A 385 1.68 -12.27 19.11
N ARG A 386 0.39 -11.88 19.10
CA ARG A 386 -0.08 -10.79 18.23
C ARG A 386 0.66 -9.48 18.53
N VAL A 387 0.83 -8.63 17.52
CA VAL A 387 1.22 -7.24 17.75
C VAL A 387 -0.01 -6.47 18.22
N ASP A 388 -0.01 -6.02 19.47
CA ASP A 388 -1.15 -5.31 20.05
C ASP A 388 -1.13 -3.81 19.70
N ALA A 389 -2.28 -3.14 19.76
CA ALA A 389 -2.36 -1.71 19.46
C ALA A 389 -1.62 -0.86 20.51
N ALA A 390 -1.49 -1.35 21.75
CA ALA A 390 -0.78 -0.66 22.82
C ALA A 390 0.74 -0.52 22.60
N TRP A 391 1.34 -1.38 21.77
CA TRP A 391 2.79 -1.38 21.51
C TRP A 391 3.18 -1.50 20.03
N CYS A 392 2.24 -1.47 19.09
CA CYS A 392 2.61 -1.38 17.66
C CYS A 392 3.34 -0.08 17.36
N SER A 393 4.05 0.02 16.23
CA SER A 393 4.62 1.30 15.82
C SER A 393 3.52 2.35 15.62
N GLN A 394 3.79 3.58 16.01
CA GLN A 394 2.86 4.69 15.88
C GLN A 394 2.69 5.07 14.41
N SER A 395 3.73 4.91 13.58
CA SER A 395 3.62 5.03 12.13
C SER A 395 2.58 4.07 11.55
N GLN A 396 2.56 2.82 12.05
CA GLN A 396 1.63 1.80 11.60
C GLN A 396 0.19 2.11 12.00
N ALA A 397 0.00 2.74 13.17
CA ALA A 397 -1.30 3.22 13.62
C ALA A 397 -1.81 4.39 12.73
N LEU A 398 -0.93 5.34 12.40
CA LEU A 398 -1.22 6.47 11.51
C LEU A 398 -1.55 6.03 10.07
N GLU A 399 -0.80 5.10 9.50
CA GLU A 399 -1.10 4.51 8.19
C GLU A 399 -2.46 3.81 8.18
N GLY A 400 -2.81 3.12 9.26
CA GLY A 400 -4.11 2.46 9.40
C GLY A 400 -5.28 3.43 9.34
N MET A 401 -5.21 4.55 10.07
CA MET A 401 -6.26 5.57 10.09
C MET A 401 -6.40 6.32 8.76
N ALA A 402 -5.30 6.53 8.04
CA ALA A 402 -5.27 7.24 6.75
C ALA A 402 -6.22 6.65 5.70
N SER A 403 -6.52 5.35 5.77
CA SER A 403 -7.49 4.71 4.87
C SER A 403 -8.96 5.13 5.11
N PHE A 404 -9.25 5.92 6.14
CA PHE A 404 -10.56 6.51 6.41
C PHE A 404 -10.52 8.03 6.57
N ALA A 405 -9.61 8.55 7.39
CA ALA A 405 -9.40 9.98 7.60
C ALA A 405 -7.96 10.26 8.05
N LEU A 406 -7.44 11.43 7.72
CA LEU A 406 -6.11 11.89 8.16
C LEU A 406 -6.26 12.87 9.32
N PRO A 407 -5.39 12.84 10.35
CA PRO A 407 -5.31 13.92 11.31
C PRO A 407 -4.79 15.19 10.62
N ASP A 408 -5.37 16.35 10.94
CA ASP A 408 -4.90 17.65 10.46
C ASP A 408 -3.63 18.09 11.20
N GLN A 409 -3.39 17.56 12.41
CA GLN A 409 -2.18 17.76 13.20
C GLN A 409 -1.77 16.45 13.88
N VAL A 410 -0.49 16.12 13.80
CA VAL A 410 0.12 15.05 14.59
C VAL A 410 1.04 15.73 15.59
N LEU A 411 0.63 15.74 16.85
CA LEU A 411 1.33 16.39 17.95
C LEU A 411 2.19 15.38 18.69
N ARG A 412 3.15 15.85 19.49
CA ARG A 412 3.90 15.05 20.45
C ARG A 412 3.43 15.32 21.88
N GLU A 413 3.60 14.33 22.74
CA GLU A 413 3.23 14.42 24.16
C GLU A 413 3.93 15.58 24.89
N ASP A 414 5.17 15.91 24.53
CA ASP A 414 5.95 16.99 25.13
C ASP A 414 5.49 18.40 24.75
N GLU A 415 4.67 18.55 23.71
CA GLU A 415 4.15 19.85 23.27
C GLU A 415 2.65 20.04 23.53
N VAL A 416 1.93 19.03 24.03
CA VAL A 416 0.46 19.09 24.14
C VAL A 416 -0.04 20.24 25.01
N THR A 417 0.71 20.59 26.07
CA THR A 417 0.38 21.69 27.00
C THR A 417 0.41 23.06 26.33
N THR A 418 1.08 23.18 25.17
CA THR A 418 1.12 24.41 24.37
C THR A 418 0.25 24.28 23.11
N ALA A 419 0.42 23.20 22.35
CA ALA A 419 -0.19 23.02 21.04
C ALA A 419 -1.72 22.86 21.10
N LEU A 420 -2.25 22.19 22.13
CA LEU A 420 -3.71 21.99 22.26
C LEU A 420 -4.44 23.28 22.64
N PRO A 421 -3.98 24.08 23.62
CA PRO A 421 -4.51 25.43 23.83
C PRO A 421 -4.50 26.30 22.56
N ASP A 422 -3.43 26.28 21.77
CA ASP A 422 -3.35 27.05 20.52
C ASP A 422 -4.31 26.55 19.43
N LEU A 423 -4.53 25.24 19.37
CA LEU A 423 -5.58 24.67 18.53
C LEU A 423 -6.96 25.13 19.01
N ALA A 424 -7.25 25.04 20.30
CA ALA A 424 -8.53 25.47 20.87
C ALA A 424 -8.82 26.96 20.65
N ARG A 425 -7.83 27.84 20.79
CA ARG A 425 -7.97 29.28 20.48
C ARG A 425 -8.39 29.54 19.05
N ARG A 426 -7.80 28.82 18.09
CA ARG A 426 -8.20 28.88 16.67
C ARG A 426 -9.62 28.37 16.42
N MET A 427 -10.19 27.63 17.37
CA MET A 427 -11.56 27.10 17.34
C MET A 427 -12.54 27.97 18.15
N GLY A 428 -12.11 29.16 18.60
CA GLY A 428 -12.97 30.14 19.28
C GLY A 428 -12.89 30.15 20.80
N HIS A 429 -12.00 29.36 21.41
CA HIS A 429 -11.82 29.33 22.87
C HIS A 429 -10.78 30.35 23.33
N SER A 430 -11.21 31.47 23.92
CA SER A 430 -10.29 32.53 24.36
C SER A 430 -9.38 32.11 25.53
N THR A 431 -9.89 31.26 26.41
CA THR A 431 -9.21 30.79 27.64
C THR A 431 -9.35 29.26 27.77
N PRO A 432 -8.73 28.48 26.87
CA PRO A 432 -8.87 27.03 26.90
C PRO A 432 -8.19 26.44 28.15
N PRO A 433 -8.74 25.35 28.72
CA PRO A 433 -8.07 24.64 29.80
C PRO A 433 -6.72 24.07 29.34
N LEU A 434 -5.79 23.91 30.28
CA LEU A 434 -4.53 23.22 30.01
C LEU A 434 -4.77 21.70 30.07
N PRO A 435 -4.24 20.91 29.12
CA PRO A 435 -4.30 19.46 29.20
C PRO A 435 -3.33 18.94 30.26
N ASP A 436 -3.73 17.86 30.94
CA ASP A 436 -2.82 17.10 31.81
C ASP A 436 -1.76 16.37 30.96
N LEU A 437 -0.62 16.06 31.59
CA LEU A 437 0.34 15.09 31.07
C LEU A 437 0.00 13.69 31.58
N SER A 438 0.49 12.65 30.90
CA SER A 438 0.41 11.28 31.40
C SER A 438 0.96 11.18 32.82
N GLU A 439 0.27 10.40 33.67
CA GLU A 439 0.80 10.07 34.99
C GLU A 439 1.99 9.12 34.87
N PRO A 440 2.98 9.21 35.77
CA PRO A 440 4.09 8.26 35.82
C PRO A 440 3.58 6.82 35.94
N ASP A 441 4.25 5.92 35.24
CA ASP A 441 3.95 4.49 35.34
C ASP A 441 4.25 3.96 36.75
N THR A 442 3.50 2.92 37.15
CA THR A 442 3.65 2.25 38.46
C THR A 442 3.97 0.77 38.27
N PRO A 443 4.71 0.12 39.19
CA PRO A 443 5.19 0.64 40.48
C PRO A 443 6.43 1.54 40.40
N PHE A 444 7.16 1.51 39.28
CA PHE A 444 8.32 2.38 39.02
C PHE A 444 8.08 3.16 37.74
N SER A 445 8.49 4.42 37.74
CA SER A 445 8.47 5.30 36.57
C SER A 445 9.60 4.96 35.60
N LEU A 446 9.48 5.41 34.35
CA LEU A 446 10.56 5.25 33.38
C LEU A 446 11.84 6.00 33.79
N ALA A 447 11.70 7.16 34.46
CA ALA A 447 12.83 7.97 34.91
C ALA A 447 13.74 7.22 35.89
N GLU A 448 13.18 6.36 36.74
CA GLU A 448 13.92 5.60 37.75
C GLU A 448 14.83 4.51 37.16
N ILE A 449 14.49 4.02 35.96
CA ILE A 449 15.22 2.92 35.31
C ILE A 449 15.94 3.34 34.03
N TYR A 450 15.76 4.58 33.57
CA TYR A 450 16.25 5.04 32.28
C TYR A 450 17.77 5.01 32.18
N ASP A 451 18.29 4.38 31.13
CA ASP A 451 19.69 4.47 30.75
C ASP A 451 19.88 4.34 29.22
N GLY A 452 21.12 4.53 28.77
CA GLY A 452 21.46 4.42 27.34
C GLY A 452 21.31 3.01 26.77
N LYS A 453 21.28 1.96 27.59
CA LYS A 453 21.08 0.58 27.13
C LYS A 453 19.61 0.34 26.82
N LEU A 454 18.69 0.77 27.69
CA LEU A 454 17.26 0.76 27.40
C LEU A 454 16.93 1.61 26.17
N GLU A 455 17.58 2.78 26.03
CA GLU A 455 17.45 3.62 24.81
C GLU A 455 17.84 2.87 23.55
N THR A 456 18.98 2.19 23.57
CA THR A 456 19.42 1.38 22.45
C THR A 456 18.42 0.27 22.11
N LEU A 457 17.88 -0.43 23.12
CA LEU A 457 16.89 -1.49 22.91
C LEU A 457 15.57 -0.95 22.35
N ALA A 458 15.08 0.18 22.87
CA ALA A 458 13.87 0.83 22.39
C ALA A 458 14.04 1.32 20.95
N ALA A 459 15.18 1.94 20.62
CA ALA A 459 15.50 2.38 19.26
C ALA A 459 15.59 1.21 18.27
N GLN A 460 16.10 0.05 18.69
CA GLN A 460 16.12 -1.16 17.86
C GLN A 460 14.72 -1.76 17.67
N ALA A 461 13.86 -1.72 18.68
CA ALA A 461 12.49 -2.22 18.58
C ALA A 461 11.62 -1.31 17.70
N TYR A 462 11.77 0.01 17.84
CA TYR A 462 10.93 1.03 17.19
C TYR A 462 11.67 1.88 16.16
N GLN A 463 12.67 1.31 15.49
CA GLN A 463 13.54 2.04 14.53
C GLN A 463 12.74 2.92 13.56
N ARG A 464 11.60 2.40 13.07
CA ARG A 464 10.70 3.12 12.17
C ARG A 464 10.13 4.38 12.79
N ASP A 465 9.64 4.35 14.03
CA ASP A 465 9.09 5.52 14.71
C ASP A 465 10.19 6.55 15.01
N TYR A 466 11.37 6.11 15.48
CA TYR A 466 12.51 7.02 15.69
C TYR A 466 12.90 7.74 14.41
N MET A 467 13.01 7.02 13.29
CA MET A 467 13.40 7.59 12.02
C MET A 467 12.31 8.46 11.39
N GLN A 468 11.07 7.98 11.31
CA GLN A 468 9.98 8.69 10.62
C GLN A 468 9.52 9.94 11.36
N PHE A 469 9.52 9.90 12.70
CA PHE A 469 9.10 11.05 13.50
C PHE A 469 10.27 11.88 13.99
N GLY A 470 11.51 11.41 13.89
CA GLY A 470 12.70 12.13 14.36
C GLY A 470 12.77 12.22 15.88
N PHE A 471 12.54 11.09 16.58
CA PHE A 471 12.75 11.03 18.03
C PHE A 471 14.26 10.95 18.34
N GLY A 472 14.70 11.74 19.32
CA GLY A 472 16.01 11.60 19.94
C GLY A 472 15.95 10.73 21.20
N PRO A 473 16.96 10.77 22.08
CA PRO A 473 16.89 10.12 23.38
C PRO A 473 15.70 10.63 24.22
N TRP A 474 15.08 9.73 24.98
CA TRP A 474 13.96 10.07 25.84
C TRP A 474 14.34 11.13 26.88
N LYS A 475 13.38 11.99 27.23
CA LYS A 475 13.49 12.97 28.31
C LYS A 475 12.23 12.92 29.17
N PRO A 476 12.36 13.08 30.49
CA PRO A 476 11.21 13.15 31.37
C PRO A 476 10.37 14.40 31.04
N LEU A 477 9.05 14.25 31.12
CA LEU A 477 8.07 15.32 30.86
C LEU A 477 7.74 16.14 32.11
N ARG A 478 7.97 15.56 33.28
CA ARG A 478 7.82 16.18 34.60
C ARG A 478 9.22 16.28 35.19
N ASP A 479 9.53 17.39 35.84
CA ASP A 479 10.79 17.50 36.60
C ASP A 479 10.80 16.42 37.70
N ALA A 480 11.96 15.82 37.96
CA ALA A 480 12.12 14.88 39.07
C ALA A 480 12.00 15.67 40.38
N GLU A 481 10.96 15.39 41.17
CA GLU A 481 10.85 15.88 42.56
C GLU A 481 11.89 15.23 43.48
#